data_AF-A0A7K4XBG1-F1
#
_entry.id   AF-A0A7K4XBG1-F1
#
_cell.length_a   1.000
_cell.length_b   1.000
_cell.length_c   1.000
_cell.angle_alpha   90.00
_cell.angle_beta   90.00
_cell.angle_gamma   90.00
#
_symmetry.space_group_name_H-M   'P 1'
#
loop_
_entity.id
_entity.type
_entity.pdbx_description
1 polymer ?
#
loop_
_entity_poly.entity_id
_entity_poly.type
_entity_poly.pdbx_seq_one_letter_code
_entity_poly.pdbx_strand_id
1 'polypeptide(L)'
;VFPGRCWAFKGHQGQVVIKLPARVYLTAITMQHITKDASPSGTIVSAPKDIAVFVSLLGASGGDLGVDADRDEETLLGMFRYNVEKDPLQTFPLKNMLLPRAFSHVKLLVKSNWGNPWYTCIYRVKVHGKMENWKASIEGQD
;
A
#
# COMPACT_ATOMS: atom_id res chain seq x y z
N VAL A 1 15.96 -3.29 1.65
CA VAL A 1 15.38 -3.36 3.01
C VAL A 1 16.28 -4.26 3.85
N PHE A 2 16.42 -4.02 5.16
CA PHE A 2 17.25 -4.84 6.05
C PHE A 2 16.38 -5.69 6.99
N PRO A 3 16.76 -6.94 7.31
CA PRO A 3 16.00 -7.80 8.24
C PRO A 3 15.66 -7.08 9.55
N GLY A 4 14.42 -7.25 10.01
CA GLY A 4 13.91 -6.64 11.24
C GLY A 4 13.45 -5.18 11.12
N ARG A 5 13.79 -4.47 10.03
CA ARG A 5 13.26 -3.12 9.74
C ARG A 5 11.92 -3.17 9.01
N CYS A 6 10.93 -3.80 9.63
CA CYS A 6 9.56 -3.90 9.14
C CYS A 6 8.56 -3.44 10.19
N TRP A 7 7.37 -3.05 9.74
CA TRP A 7 6.23 -2.87 10.62
C TRP A 7 5.53 -4.22 10.79
N ALA A 8 5.57 -4.75 12.01
CA ALA A 8 4.89 -5.99 12.39
C ALA A 8 3.53 -5.69 13.02
N PHE A 9 2.48 -6.39 12.58
CA PHE A 9 1.18 -6.38 13.25
C PHE A 9 0.78 -7.80 13.66
N LYS A 10 -0.04 -7.89 14.72
CA LYS A 10 -0.49 -9.17 15.28
C LYS A 10 -1.40 -9.93 14.31
N GLY A 11 -1.15 -11.23 14.16
CA GLY A 11 -1.93 -12.12 13.30
C GLY A 11 -1.64 -11.97 11.81
N HIS A 12 -2.58 -12.42 10.99
CA HIS A 12 -2.46 -12.52 9.53
C HIS A 12 -3.30 -11.49 8.74
N GLN A 13 -4.09 -10.68 9.46
CA GLN A 13 -4.98 -9.67 8.88
C GLN A 13 -4.70 -8.32 9.54
N GLY A 14 -4.63 -7.27 8.73
CA GLY A 14 -4.31 -5.94 9.20
C GLY A 14 -4.39 -4.93 8.06
N GLN A 15 -4.40 -3.65 8.39
CA GLN A 15 -4.50 -2.59 7.40
C GLN A 15 -3.61 -1.40 7.75
N VAL A 16 -3.18 -0.69 6.71
CA VAL A 16 -2.50 0.59 6.84
C VAL A 16 -3.10 1.58 5.85
N VAL A 17 -3.38 2.79 6.32
CA VAL A 17 -3.79 3.92 5.49
C VAL A 17 -2.57 4.83 5.32
N ILE A 18 -2.26 5.17 4.08
CA ILE A 18 -1.09 5.97 3.69
C ILE A 18 -1.59 7.29 3.13
N LYS A 19 -1.31 8.40 3.82
CA LYS A 19 -1.47 9.76 3.27
C LYS A 19 -0.34 10.02 2.29
N LEU A 20 -0.71 10.37 1.06
CA LEU A 20 0.22 10.68 -0.02
C LEU A 20 0.68 12.15 0.10
N PRO A 21 1.88 12.49 -0.40
CA PRO A 21 2.40 13.85 -0.34
C PRO A 21 1.61 14.85 -1.21
N ALA A 22 0.80 14.36 -2.15
CA ALA A 22 -0.08 15.15 -3.01
C ALA A 22 -1.28 14.30 -3.44
N ARG A 23 -2.26 14.89 -4.13
CA ARG A 23 -3.27 14.10 -4.84
C ARG A 23 -2.61 13.42 -6.05
N VAL A 24 -2.83 12.11 -6.21
CA VAL A 24 -2.15 11.28 -7.22
C VAL A 24 -3.17 10.45 -8.02
N TYR A 25 -3.01 10.44 -9.34
CA TYR A 25 -3.64 9.46 -10.24
C TYR A 25 -2.86 8.14 -10.16
N LEU A 26 -3.38 7.21 -9.37
CA LEU A 26 -2.69 5.99 -8.94
C LEU A 26 -2.55 4.96 -10.06
N THR A 27 -1.34 4.53 -10.39
CA THR A 27 -1.10 3.56 -11.47
C THR A 27 -0.76 2.17 -10.97
N ALA A 28 0.00 2.07 -9.88
CA ALA A 28 0.47 0.81 -9.32
C ALA A 28 0.80 0.95 -7.83
N ILE A 29 0.92 -0.19 -7.17
CA ILE A 29 1.64 -0.28 -5.88
C ILE A 29 2.82 -1.23 -6.02
N THR A 30 3.89 -1.01 -5.27
CA THR A 30 4.97 -1.99 -5.11
C THR A 30 5.06 -2.41 -3.66
N MET A 31 5.17 -3.71 -3.43
CA MET A 31 5.50 -4.26 -2.12
C MET A 31 6.90 -4.88 -2.18
N GLN A 32 7.70 -4.58 -1.16
CA GLN A 32 9.03 -5.16 -0.98
C GLN A 32 9.04 -6.00 0.30
N HIS A 33 9.70 -7.16 0.26
CA HIS A 33 10.09 -7.94 1.43
C HIS A 33 11.59 -8.24 1.40
N ILE A 34 12.15 -8.75 2.50
CA ILE A 34 13.48 -9.39 2.48
C ILE A 34 13.44 -10.71 1.70
N THR A 35 14.60 -11.13 1.17
CA THR A 35 14.78 -12.45 0.56
C THR A 35 14.84 -13.55 1.63
N LYS A 36 14.68 -14.83 1.22
CA LYS A 36 14.87 -15.98 2.11
C LYS A 36 16.29 -16.02 2.69
N ASP A 37 17.30 -15.76 1.87
CA ASP A 37 18.72 -15.78 2.28
C ASP A 37 19.09 -14.69 3.27
N ALA A 38 18.39 -13.54 3.21
CA ALA A 38 18.57 -12.47 4.19
C ALA A 38 17.84 -12.74 5.52
N SER A 39 16.95 -13.73 5.57
CA SER A 39 16.19 -14.06 6.77
C SER A 39 17.01 -14.94 7.73
N PRO A 40 17.18 -14.56 9.00
CA PRO A 40 17.87 -15.41 9.98
C PRO A 40 17.24 -16.81 10.16
N SER A 41 15.94 -16.95 9.89
CA SER A 41 15.23 -18.23 9.97
C SER A 41 15.23 -19.01 8.64
N GLY A 42 15.85 -18.47 7.58
CA GLY A 42 15.78 -19.02 6.21
C GLY A 42 14.38 -19.00 5.58
N THR A 43 13.39 -18.40 6.24
CA THR A 43 12.00 -18.35 5.80
C THR A 43 11.44 -16.93 5.84
N ILE A 44 10.43 -16.66 5.02
CA ILE A 44 9.72 -15.37 4.97
C ILE A 44 8.21 -15.56 5.09
N VAL A 45 7.79 -16.51 5.92
CA VAL A 45 6.37 -16.87 6.13
C VAL A 45 5.54 -15.76 6.78
N SER A 46 6.18 -14.75 7.36
CA SER A 46 5.52 -13.54 7.87
C SER A 46 5.27 -12.47 6.79
N ALA A 47 5.69 -12.71 5.53
CA ALA A 47 5.38 -11.81 4.44
C ALA A 47 3.86 -11.74 4.19
N PRO A 48 3.32 -10.57 3.82
CA PRO A 48 1.93 -10.47 3.36
C PRO A 48 1.71 -11.36 2.15
N LYS A 49 0.51 -11.93 2.03
CA LYS A 49 0.16 -12.85 0.94
C LYS A 49 -0.96 -12.26 0.08
N ASP A 50 -2.21 -12.42 0.51
CA ASP A 50 -3.35 -11.86 -0.22
C ASP A 50 -3.59 -10.42 0.29
N ILE A 51 -3.56 -9.46 -0.62
CA ILE A 51 -3.71 -8.04 -0.32
C ILE A 51 -4.81 -7.41 -1.17
N ALA A 52 -5.45 -6.39 -0.64
CA ALA A 52 -6.42 -5.56 -1.34
C ALA A 52 -6.08 -4.08 -1.16
N VAL A 53 -6.28 -3.29 -2.20
CA VAL A 53 -5.95 -1.86 -2.23
C VAL A 53 -7.23 -1.07 -2.43
N PHE A 54 -7.46 -0.10 -1.55
CA PHE A 54 -8.63 0.77 -1.58
C PHE A 54 -8.22 2.24 -1.56
N VAL A 55 -9.17 3.08 -1.96
CA VAL A 55 -9.13 4.54 -1.79
C VAL A 55 -10.45 5.02 -1.19
N SER A 56 -10.43 6.06 -0.35
CA SER A 56 -11.64 6.72 0.15
C SER A 56 -12.00 7.92 -0.75
N LEU A 57 -13.30 8.11 -1.01
CA LEU A 57 -13.82 9.25 -1.75
C LEU A 57 -13.65 10.59 -1.01
N LEU A 58 -13.54 10.60 0.32
CA LEU A 58 -13.22 11.79 1.13
C LEU A 58 -11.78 12.28 0.88
N GLY A 59 -10.85 11.33 0.72
CA GLY A 59 -9.47 11.63 0.32
C GLY A 59 -9.37 12.25 -1.08
N ALA A 60 -10.44 12.23 -1.85
CA ALA A 60 -10.48 12.81 -3.18
C ALA A 60 -11.16 14.20 -3.20
N SER A 61 -11.83 14.64 -2.13
CA SER A 61 -12.27 16.05 -1.95
C SER A 61 -11.22 16.90 -1.22
N GLY A 62 -10.22 16.28 -0.60
CA GLY A 62 -9.11 16.99 0.06
C GLY A 62 -9.41 17.41 1.51
N GLY A 63 -10.47 16.91 2.11
CA GLY A 63 -10.75 17.11 3.54
C GLY A 63 -9.82 16.28 4.42
N ASP A 64 -9.47 16.81 5.60
CA ASP A 64 -8.79 16.06 6.65
C ASP A 64 -9.73 14.97 7.20
N LEU A 65 -9.19 13.77 7.41
CA LEU A 65 -9.91 12.63 7.95
C LEU A 65 -10.30 12.91 9.41
N GLY A 66 -11.51 13.44 9.62
CA GLY A 66 -12.16 13.51 10.93
C GLY A 66 -12.60 12.12 11.41
N VAL A 67 -12.69 11.94 12.72
CA VAL A 67 -12.85 10.67 13.45
C VAL A 67 -14.26 10.04 13.32
N ASP A 68 -15.12 10.55 12.45
CA ASP A 68 -16.48 10.02 12.22
C ASP A 68 -16.57 9.26 10.89
N ALA A 69 -15.95 8.07 10.87
CA ALA A 69 -15.75 7.22 9.70
C ALA A 69 -16.93 6.27 9.38
N ASP A 70 -18.17 6.68 9.65
CA ASP A 70 -19.30 5.72 9.61
C ASP A 70 -19.94 5.52 8.22
N ARG A 71 -19.50 6.27 7.20
CA ARG A 71 -19.88 6.03 5.77
C ARG A 71 -18.76 6.38 4.79
N ASP A 72 -17.55 5.91 5.05
CA ASP A 72 -16.47 5.93 4.07
C ASP A 72 -16.78 4.94 2.94
N GLU A 73 -17.36 5.41 1.84
CA GLU A 73 -17.48 4.60 0.63
C GLU A 73 -16.09 4.41 0.02
N GLU A 74 -15.47 3.29 0.35
CA GLU A 74 -14.17 2.91 -0.17
C GLU A 74 -14.30 2.24 -1.53
N THR A 75 -13.46 2.62 -2.47
CA THR A 75 -13.39 2.00 -3.79
C THR A 75 -12.23 1.03 -3.86
N LEU A 76 -12.50 -0.24 -4.21
CA LEU A 76 -11.48 -1.26 -4.47
C LEU A 76 -10.73 -0.95 -5.77
N LEU A 77 -9.43 -0.75 -5.69
CA LEU A 77 -8.55 -0.56 -6.87
C LEU A 77 -7.93 -1.86 -7.38
N GLY A 78 -7.87 -2.89 -6.53
CA GLY A 78 -7.37 -4.19 -6.94
C GLY A 78 -7.13 -5.15 -5.78
N MET A 79 -7.06 -6.43 -6.12
CA MET A 79 -6.65 -7.51 -5.22
C MET A 79 -5.46 -8.22 -5.83
N PHE A 80 -4.44 -8.47 -5.02
CA PHE A 80 -3.17 -9.02 -5.49
C PHE A 80 -2.65 -10.06 -4.51
N ARG A 81 -1.71 -10.87 -5.00
CA ARG A 81 -1.01 -11.85 -4.19
C ARG A 81 0.49 -11.62 -4.30
N TYR A 82 1.13 -11.31 -3.18
CA TYR A 82 2.59 -11.27 -3.10
C TYR A 82 3.14 -12.69 -3.05
N ASN A 83 4.08 -13.00 -3.93
CA ASN A 83 4.62 -14.35 -4.10
C ASN A 83 6.04 -14.46 -3.55
N VAL A 84 6.22 -15.14 -2.42
CA VAL A 84 7.52 -15.35 -1.77
C VAL A 84 8.54 -16.14 -2.61
N GLU A 85 8.12 -16.79 -3.69
CA GLU A 85 8.98 -17.52 -4.63
C GLU A 85 9.46 -16.66 -5.82
N LYS A 86 9.02 -15.40 -5.90
CA LYS A 86 9.40 -14.45 -6.97
C LYS A 86 10.35 -13.38 -6.42
N ASP A 87 10.66 -12.39 -7.27
CA ASP A 87 11.45 -11.22 -6.90
C ASP A 87 10.94 -10.58 -5.60
N PRO A 88 11.82 -10.19 -4.66
CA PRO A 88 11.43 -9.57 -3.40
C PRO A 88 10.74 -8.21 -3.56
N LEU A 89 10.83 -7.56 -4.73
CA LEU A 89 10.19 -6.30 -5.08
C LEU A 89 9.11 -6.54 -6.16
N GLN A 90 7.84 -6.57 -5.76
CA GLN A 90 6.74 -6.89 -6.66
C GLN A 90 5.83 -5.70 -6.88
N THR A 91 5.60 -5.36 -8.15
CA THR A 91 4.76 -4.24 -8.57
C THR A 91 3.44 -4.76 -9.14
N PHE A 92 2.35 -4.19 -8.65
CA PHE A 92 0.99 -4.59 -8.97
C PHE A 92 0.26 -3.41 -9.64
N PRO A 93 -0.12 -3.53 -10.93
CA PRO A 93 -0.88 -2.49 -11.62
C PRO A 93 -2.31 -2.42 -11.07
N LEU A 94 -2.78 -1.21 -10.80
CA LEU A 94 -4.13 -0.97 -10.28
C LEU A 94 -5.14 -0.86 -11.43
N LYS A 95 -6.39 -1.24 -11.18
CA LYS A 95 -7.49 -1.10 -12.15
C LYS A 95 -8.00 0.35 -12.26
N ASN A 96 -7.17 1.33 -11.93
CA ASN A 96 -7.54 2.75 -11.85
C ASN A 96 -7.91 3.39 -13.19
N MET A 97 -7.61 2.75 -14.33
CA MET A 97 -7.86 3.35 -15.65
C MET A 97 -9.31 3.83 -15.85
N LEU A 98 -10.25 3.35 -15.03
CA LEU A 98 -11.66 3.73 -15.08
C LEU A 98 -12.05 4.90 -14.13
N LEU A 99 -11.14 5.38 -13.28
CA LEU A 99 -11.39 6.48 -12.33
C LEU A 99 -10.56 7.72 -12.73
N PRO A 100 -11.16 8.74 -13.36
CA PRO A 100 -10.46 9.96 -13.78
C PRO A 100 -10.19 10.92 -12.60
N ARG A 101 -9.85 10.40 -11.43
CA ARG A 101 -9.72 11.16 -10.18
C ARG A 101 -8.39 10.88 -9.48
N ALA A 102 -7.82 11.93 -8.89
CA ALA A 102 -6.64 11.83 -8.04
C ALA A 102 -7.06 11.62 -6.58
N PHE A 103 -6.25 10.86 -5.83
CA PHE A 103 -6.51 10.52 -4.43
C PHE A 103 -5.35 10.98 -3.55
N SER A 104 -5.65 11.40 -2.31
CA SER A 104 -4.64 11.74 -1.30
C SER A 104 -4.33 10.61 -0.31
N HIS A 105 -5.14 9.54 -0.31
CA HIS A 105 -5.00 8.42 0.63
C HIS A 105 -5.14 7.08 -0.08
N VAL A 106 -4.33 6.11 0.33
CA VAL A 106 -4.43 4.71 -0.12
C VAL A 106 -4.48 3.80 1.09
N LYS A 107 -5.46 2.90 1.13
CA LYS A 107 -5.52 1.84 2.13
C LYS A 107 -4.99 0.54 1.55
N LEU A 108 -4.01 -0.05 2.21
CA LEU A 108 -3.57 -1.41 1.97
C LEU A 108 -4.17 -2.32 3.04
N LEU A 109 -5.01 -3.26 2.62
CA LEU A 109 -5.57 -4.32 3.46
C LEU A 109 -4.82 -5.62 3.21
N VAL A 110 -4.17 -6.16 4.25
CA VAL A 110 -3.59 -7.50 4.23
C VAL A 110 -4.65 -8.48 4.73
N LYS A 111 -4.97 -9.49 3.91
CA LYS A 111 -6.00 -10.51 4.18
C LYS A 111 -5.42 -11.81 4.72
N SER A 112 -4.15 -12.09 4.42
CA SER A 112 -3.44 -13.29 4.84
C SER A 112 -1.91 -13.08 4.79
N ASN A 113 -1.17 -13.98 5.41
CA ASN A 113 0.29 -14.10 5.28
C ASN A 113 0.68 -15.50 4.78
N TRP A 114 1.97 -15.79 4.72
CA TRP A 114 2.52 -17.06 4.23
C TRP A 114 2.66 -18.16 5.30
N GLY A 115 1.95 -18.05 6.43
CA GLY A 115 1.83 -19.11 7.42
C GLY A 115 2.44 -18.81 8.79
N ASN A 116 2.90 -17.58 9.04
CA ASN A 116 3.29 -17.19 10.40
C ASN A 116 2.03 -17.04 11.29
N PRO A 117 1.90 -17.80 12.38
CA PRO A 117 0.69 -17.81 13.18
C PRO A 117 0.54 -16.59 14.12
N TRP A 118 1.62 -15.82 14.33
CA TRP A 118 1.65 -14.77 15.35
C TRP A 118 1.62 -13.36 14.79
N TYR A 119 2.24 -13.13 13.63
CA TYR A 119 2.35 -11.79 13.06
C TYR A 119 2.58 -11.78 11.55
N THR A 120 2.40 -10.60 10.96
CA THR A 120 2.75 -10.30 9.58
C THR A 120 3.63 -9.07 9.54
N CYS A 121 4.66 -9.06 8.70
CA CYS A 121 5.61 -7.95 8.62
C CYS A 121 5.62 -7.27 7.24
N ILE A 122 5.33 -5.97 7.22
CA ILE A 122 5.40 -5.13 6.03
C ILE A 122 6.73 -4.37 6.06
N TYR A 123 7.61 -4.62 5.08
CA TYR A 123 8.89 -3.91 4.98
C TYR A 123 8.78 -2.59 4.23
N ARG A 124 8.23 -2.60 3.01
CA ARG A 124 8.04 -1.36 2.24
C ARG A 124 6.87 -1.48 1.30
N VAL A 125 6.06 -0.43 1.29
CA VAL A 125 5.02 -0.19 0.29
C VAL A 125 5.40 1.08 -0.46
N LYS A 126 5.33 1.05 -1.77
CA LYS A 126 5.45 2.24 -2.63
C LYS A 126 4.14 2.41 -3.39
N VAL A 127 3.69 3.64 -3.50
CA VAL A 127 2.51 4.02 -4.28
C VAL A 127 3.00 4.80 -5.48
N HIS A 128 2.52 4.43 -6.68
CA HIS A 128 2.94 5.02 -7.94
C HIS A 128 1.78 5.74 -8.62
N GLY A 129 2.08 6.79 -9.34
CA GLY A 129 1.09 7.55 -10.08
C GLY A 129 1.59 8.92 -10.51
N LYS A 130 0.73 9.67 -11.19
CA LYS A 130 0.99 11.04 -11.61
C LYS A 130 0.39 12.01 -10.59
N MET A 131 1.17 12.95 -10.08
CA MET A 131 0.65 14.00 -9.20
C MET A 131 -0.30 14.92 -9.97
N GLU A 132 -1.41 15.26 -9.34
CA GLU A 132 -2.31 16.32 -9.78
C GLU A 132 -1.59 17.67 -9.55
N ASN A 133 -1.38 18.45 -10.61
CA ASN A 133 -0.73 19.78 -10.62
C ASN A 133 0.80 19.88 -10.40
N TRP A 134 1.60 18.89 -10.82
CA TRP A 134 3.08 18.95 -10.78
C TRP A 134 3.72 20.24 -11.34
N LYS A 135 3.08 20.92 -12.30
CA LYS A 135 3.61 22.18 -12.87
C LYS A 135 3.39 23.41 -11.97
N ALA A 136 2.28 23.48 -11.24
CA ALA A 136 1.96 24.64 -10.38
C ALA A 136 2.83 24.69 -9.10
N SER A 137 3.40 23.55 -8.68
CA SER A 137 4.26 23.46 -7.50
C SER A 137 5.70 23.94 -7.72
N ILE A 138 6.14 24.13 -8.97
CA ILE A 138 7.50 24.58 -9.30
C ILE A 138 7.54 26.10 -9.56
N GLU A 139 6.45 26.68 -10.09
CA GLU A 139 6.37 28.12 -10.41
C GLU A 139 6.11 29.03 -9.18
N GLY A 140 5.98 28.46 -7.97
CA GLY A 140 5.76 29.20 -6.72
C GLY A 140 6.96 29.21 -5.76
N GLN A 141 8.16 28.90 -6.27
CA GLN A 141 9.37 28.73 -5.45
C GLN A 141 10.55 29.63 -5.88
N ASP A 142 10.25 30.74 -6.58
CA ASP A 142 11.17 31.86 -6.85
C ASP A 142 10.83 33.08 -5.98
#